data_AF-A0A975LDL5-F1
#
_entry.id   AF-A0A975LDL5-F1
#
_cell.length_a   1.000
_cell.length_b   1.000
_cell.length_c   1.000
_cell.angle_alpha   90.00
_cell.angle_beta   90.00
_cell.angle_gamma   90.00
#
_symmetry.space_group_name_H-M   'P 1'
#
loop_
_entity.id
_entity.type
_entity.pdbx_description
1 polymer ?
#
loop_
_entity_poly.entity_id
_entity_poly.type
_entity_poly.pdbx_seq_one_letter_code
_entity_poly.pdbx_strand_id
1 'polypeptide(L)'
;MEFINGLKKAQMLNKDCDYILLDLEGFLCITNRFYRFSIDDEQLEYLNNVLDNILKCDNEAKIMVCAYKDELVDNEQKTFIYADSILISTSISKESIIDIFNEGLDEFSPSDISTYEEISEIDKNEMMYITNNGTIKTMAEVLKETEIKNIKIIYWD
;
A
#
# COMPACT_ATOMS: atom_id res chain seq x y z
N MET A 1 11.23 4.52 15.12
CA MET A 1 12.19 5.59 14.72
C MET A 1 12.81 5.28 13.37
N GLU A 2 13.25 4.05 13.11
CA GLU A 2 13.92 3.69 11.85
C GLU A 2 12.99 3.78 10.62
N PHE A 3 11.75 3.31 10.71
CA PHE A 3 10.76 3.45 9.64
C PHE A 3 10.55 4.90 9.20
N ILE A 4 10.30 5.82 10.15
CA ILE A 4 10.10 7.25 9.88
C ILE A 4 11.37 7.88 9.26
N ASN A 5 12.56 7.46 9.69
CA ASN A 5 13.81 7.94 9.09
C ASN A 5 13.96 7.44 7.64
N GLY A 6 13.61 6.18 7.38
CA GLY A 6 13.56 5.60 6.04
C GLY A 6 12.60 6.36 5.14
N LEU A 7 11.40 6.65 5.62
CA LEU A 7 10.40 7.45 4.93
C LEU A 7 10.92 8.84 4.55
N LYS A 8 11.44 9.62 5.51
CA LYS A 8 11.96 10.97 5.23
C LYS A 8 13.06 10.94 4.19
N LYS A 9 13.94 9.94 4.27
CA LYS A 9 14.99 9.74 3.28
C LYS A 9 14.41 9.36 1.91
N ALA A 10 13.39 8.51 1.84
CA ALA A 10 12.72 8.16 0.59
C ALA A 10 12.03 9.38 -0.04
N GLN A 11 11.33 10.22 0.74
CA GLN A 11 10.73 11.47 0.26
C GLN A 11 11.79 12.41 -0.36
N MET A 12 12.99 12.48 0.21
CA MET A 12 14.09 13.29 -0.35
C MET A 12 14.70 12.69 -1.62
N LEU A 13 14.71 11.36 -1.74
CA LEU A 13 15.32 10.64 -2.86
C LEU A 13 14.35 10.51 -4.05
N ASN A 14 13.05 10.42 -3.79
CA ASN A 14 12.02 10.19 -4.80
C ASN A 14 11.59 11.49 -5.48
N LYS A 15 12.36 11.91 -6.48
CA LYS A 15 12.16 13.21 -7.15
C LYS A 15 11.09 13.17 -8.23
N ASP A 16 10.95 12.04 -8.89
CA ASP A 16 10.24 11.92 -10.16
C ASP A 16 8.92 11.13 -10.03
N CYS A 17 8.68 10.51 -8.86
CA CYS A 17 7.41 9.86 -8.52
C CYS A 17 6.72 10.52 -7.31
N ASP A 18 5.40 10.68 -7.41
CA ASP A 18 4.55 11.26 -6.38
C ASP A 18 4.08 10.24 -5.33
N TYR A 19 4.47 8.98 -5.49
CA TYR A 19 4.06 7.88 -4.63
C TYR A 19 5.24 7.21 -3.94
N ILE A 20 4.98 6.71 -2.74
CA ILE A 20 5.89 5.91 -1.94
C ILE A 20 5.13 4.68 -1.45
N LEU A 21 5.77 3.52 -1.55
CA LEU A 21 5.26 2.27 -1.03
C LEU A 21 5.76 2.02 0.39
N LEU A 22 4.87 1.60 1.26
CA LEU A 22 5.13 1.39 2.66
C LEU A 22 4.80 -0.05 3.00
N ASP A 23 5.65 -0.68 3.82
CA ASP A 23 5.29 -1.95 4.42
C ASP A 23 4.03 -1.78 5.29
N LEU A 24 3.08 -2.72 5.17
CA LEU A 24 1.80 -2.65 5.88
C LEU A 24 2.00 -2.52 7.40
N GLU A 25 2.89 -3.32 7.98
CA GLU A 25 3.15 -3.27 9.43
C GLU A 25 3.75 -1.92 9.84
N GLY A 26 4.68 -1.42 9.02
CA GLY A 26 5.30 -0.11 9.21
C GLY A 26 4.28 1.03 9.14
N PHE A 27 3.35 0.97 8.17
CA PHE A 27 2.25 1.91 8.00
C PHE A 27 1.32 1.88 9.22
N LEU A 28 0.79 0.71 9.59
CA LEU A 28 -0.14 0.56 10.72
C LEU A 28 0.45 1.06 12.05
N CYS A 29 1.77 0.95 12.24
CA CYS A 29 2.46 1.48 13.42
C CYS A 29 2.45 3.03 13.53
N ILE A 30 2.25 3.74 12.42
CA ILE A 30 2.31 5.21 12.34
C ILE A 30 1.00 5.86 11.88
N THR A 31 0.02 5.04 11.45
CA THR A 31 -1.36 5.45 11.20
C THR A 31 -1.93 6.19 12.41
N ASN A 32 -2.81 7.17 12.16
CA ASN A 32 -3.40 8.08 13.15
C ASN A 32 -2.46 9.13 13.77
N ARG A 33 -1.14 9.06 13.49
CA ARG A 33 -0.17 10.09 13.93
C ARG A 33 0.43 10.88 12.78
N PHE A 34 0.86 10.17 11.73
CA PHE A 34 1.56 10.77 10.60
C PHE A 34 0.91 10.41 9.26
N TYR A 35 -0.06 9.49 9.27
CA TYR A 35 -0.70 8.97 8.09
C TYR A 35 -2.21 8.90 8.24
N ARG A 36 -2.89 9.12 7.13
CA ARG A 36 -4.33 8.87 6.97
C ARG A 36 -4.53 7.96 5.78
N PHE A 37 -5.38 6.98 5.98
CA PHE A 37 -5.89 6.16 4.90
C PHE A 37 -7.24 6.73 4.45
N SER A 38 -7.62 6.52 3.19
CA SER A 38 -8.89 7.01 2.63
C SER A 38 -10.12 6.38 3.27
N ILE A 39 -9.92 5.24 3.93
CA ILE A 39 -10.97 4.52 4.63
C ILE A 39 -11.02 4.85 6.13
N ASP A 40 -12.20 4.71 6.73
CA ASP A 40 -12.41 4.91 8.17
C ASP A 40 -11.99 3.71 9.04
N ASP A 41 -12.18 3.81 10.36
CA ASP A 41 -11.77 2.78 11.31
C ASP A 41 -12.55 1.46 11.12
N GLU A 42 -13.84 1.52 10.75
CA GLU A 42 -14.68 0.33 10.52
C GLU A 42 -14.26 -0.38 9.23
N GLN A 43 -14.01 0.40 8.17
CA GLN A 43 -13.46 -0.09 6.91
C GLN A 43 -12.06 -0.67 7.08
N LEU A 44 -11.22 -0.10 7.96
CA LEU A 44 -9.89 -0.63 8.25
C LEU A 44 -9.96 -2.00 8.93
N GLU A 45 -10.91 -2.20 9.86
CA GLU A 45 -11.15 -3.52 10.46
C GLU A 45 -11.58 -4.54 9.39
N TYR A 46 -12.48 -4.14 8.50
CA TYR A 46 -12.90 -4.97 7.37
C TYR A 46 -11.73 -5.35 6.46
N LEU A 47 -10.93 -4.36 6.06
CA LEU A 47 -9.75 -4.57 5.24
C LEU A 47 -8.76 -5.53 5.91
N ASN A 48 -8.52 -5.40 7.21
CA ASN A 48 -7.63 -6.33 7.93
C ASN A 48 -8.13 -7.77 7.82
N ASN A 49 -9.44 -8.02 7.91
CA ASN A 49 -10.01 -9.37 7.72
C ASN A 49 -9.81 -9.89 6.28
N VAL A 50 -9.96 -9.03 5.28
CA VAL A 50 -9.71 -9.38 3.87
C VAL A 50 -8.24 -9.72 3.65
N LEU A 51 -7.32 -8.90 4.15
CA LEU A 51 -5.88 -9.13 4.05
C LEU A 51 -5.47 -10.42 4.77
N ASP A 52 -6.06 -10.72 5.92
CA ASP A 52 -5.85 -11.99 6.62
C ASP A 52 -6.33 -13.20 5.80
N ASN A 53 -7.46 -13.08 5.09
CA ASN A 53 -7.94 -14.15 4.21
C ASN A 53 -7.03 -14.35 3.00
N ILE A 54 -6.53 -13.26 2.42
CA ILE A 54 -5.51 -13.32 1.35
C ILE A 54 -4.26 -14.05 1.86
N LEU A 55 -3.75 -13.69 3.05
CA LEU A 55 -2.56 -14.33 3.64
C LEU A 55 -2.78 -15.80 4.01
N LYS A 56 -4.01 -16.22 4.33
CA LYS A 56 -4.35 -17.64 4.52
C LYS A 56 -4.33 -18.42 3.20
N CYS A 57 -4.75 -17.79 2.11
CA CYS A 57 -4.77 -18.39 0.78
C CYS A 57 -3.37 -18.40 0.12
N ASP A 58 -2.56 -17.37 0.38
CA ASP A 58 -1.19 -17.23 -0.11
C ASP A 58 -0.32 -16.62 1.00
N ASN A 59 0.34 -17.48 1.78
CA ASN A 59 1.17 -17.07 2.92
C ASN A 59 2.48 -16.38 2.51
N GLU A 60 2.81 -16.40 1.22
CA GLU A 60 3.93 -15.66 0.64
C GLU A 60 3.48 -14.31 0.06
N ALA A 61 2.18 -13.99 0.14
CA ALA A 61 1.68 -12.73 -0.34
C ALA A 61 2.32 -11.56 0.41
N LYS A 62 2.63 -10.50 -0.34
CA LYS A 62 3.24 -9.29 0.20
C LYS A 62 2.31 -8.11 -0.02
N ILE A 63 1.99 -7.43 1.08
CA ILE A 63 1.06 -6.30 1.10
C ILE A 63 1.85 -5.02 1.36
N MET A 64 1.64 -4.02 0.52
CA MET A 64 2.30 -2.72 0.57
C MET A 64 1.24 -1.63 0.46
N VAL A 65 1.34 -0.57 1.25
CA VAL A 65 0.45 0.59 1.17
C VAL A 65 1.07 1.60 0.22
N CYS A 66 0.29 2.07 -0.75
CA CYS A 66 0.68 3.16 -1.64
C CYS A 66 0.20 4.48 -1.06
N ALA A 67 1.17 5.32 -0.72
CA ALA A 67 0.95 6.63 -0.14
C ALA A 67 1.48 7.70 -1.08
N TYR A 68 0.87 8.88 -1.01
CA TYR A 68 1.45 10.07 -1.59
C TYR A 68 2.79 10.38 -0.90
N LYS A 69 3.76 10.87 -1.67
CA LYS A 69 5.06 11.28 -1.14
C LYS A 69 4.92 12.52 -0.27
N ASP A 70 4.12 13.47 -0.72
CA ASP A 70 4.04 14.79 -0.11
C ASP A 70 3.09 14.82 1.09
N GLU A 71 3.46 15.66 2.04
CA GLU A 71 2.68 15.90 3.25
C GLU A 71 1.52 16.87 2.97
N LEU A 72 0.34 16.53 3.47
CA LEU A 72 -0.85 17.38 3.49
C LEU A 72 -1.05 17.99 4.88
N VAL A 73 -1.78 19.10 4.94
CA VAL A 73 -2.14 19.78 6.19
C VAL A 73 -3.65 19.83 6.30
N ASP A 74 -4.17 19.40 7.46
CA ASP A 74 -5.61 19.43 7.72
C ASP A 74 -6.11 20.76 8.30
N ASN A 75 -7.41 20.83 8.56
CA ASN A 75 -8.06 22.01 9.13
C ASN A 75 -7.57 22.36 10.55
N GLU A 76 -6.94 21.40 11.26
CA GLU A 76 -6.34 21.58 12.59
C GLU A 76 -4.84 21.92 12.52
N GLN A 77 -4.29 22.19 11.33
CA GLN A 77 -2.86 22.44 11.08
C GLN A 77 -1.96 21.22 11.41
N LYS A 78 -2.52 20.02 11.39
CA LYS A 78 -1.77 18.77 11.55
C LYS A 78 -1.33 18.25 10.19
N THR A 79 -0.05 17.92 10.11
CA THR A 79 0.56 17.35 8.93
C THR A 79 0.37 15.84 8.89
N PHE A 80 0.01 15.29 7.72
CA PHE A 80 -0.14 13.86 7.50
C PHE A 80 0.21 13.49 6.06
N ILE A 81 0.48 12.22 5.83
CA ILE A 81 0.63 11.66 4.50
C ILE A 81 -0.61 10.83 4.19
N TYR A 82 -1.14 11.03 2.99
CA TYR A 82 -2.36 10.36 2.55
C TYR A 82 -2.03 9.06 1.81
N ALA A 83 -2.86 8.05 1.98
CA ALA A 83 -2.82 6.82 1.23
C ALA A 83 -4.26 6.44 0.87
N ASP A 84 -4.43 5.86 -0.31
CA ASP A 84 -5.73 5.50 -0.87
C ASP A 84 -5.70 4.14 -1.57
N SER A 85 -4.55 3.48 -1.58
CA SER A 85 -4.37 2.26 -2.33
C SER A 85 -3.39 1.29 -1.68
N ILE A 86 -3.58 0.01 -1.99
CA ILE A 86 -2.74 -1.09 -1.50
C ILE A 86 -2.29 -1.94 -2.69
N LEU A 87 -1.02 -2.29 -2.71
CA LEU A 87 -0.44 -3.25 -3.63
C LEU A 87 -0.31 -4.60 -2.94
N ILE A 88 -0.81 -5.65 -3.59
CA ILE A 88 -0.72 -7.03 -3.14
C ILE A 88 0.03 -7.83 -4.20
N SER A 89 1.24 -8.26 -3.88
CA SER A 89 1.91 -9.31 -4.64
C SER A 89 1.39 -10.66 -4.16
N THR A 90 0.76 -11.41 -5.06
CA THR A 90 0.16 -12.71 -4.73
C THR A 90 -0.08 -13.57 -5.98
N SER A 91 -0.09 -14.88 -5.80
CA SER A 91 -0.53 -15.86 -6.79
C SER A 91 -2.04 -15.86 -7.04
N ILE A 92 -2.84 -15.36 -6.09
CA ILE A 92 -4.31 -15.31 -6.18
C ILE A 92 -4.72 -14.44 -7.38
N SER A 93 -5.73 -14.84 -8.16
CA SER A 93 -6.15 -14.04 -9.33
C SER A 93 -6.89 -12.76 -8.92
N LYS A 94 -7.02 -11.81 -9.85
CA LYS A 94 -7.79 -10.58 -9.63
C LYS A 94 -9.25 -10.91 -9.28
N GLU A 95 -9.83 -11.86 -9.99
CA GLU A 95 -11.22 -12.33 -9.79
C GLU A 95 -11.41 -12.93 -8.39
N SER A 96 -10.46 -13.76 -7.93
CA SER A 96 -10.53 -14.31 -6.58
C SER A 96 -10.35 -13.25 -5.49
N ILE A 97 -9.56 -12.20 -5.72
CA ILE A 97 -9.50 -11.06 -4.79
C ILE A 97 -10.85 -10.33 -4.76
N ILE A 98 -11.45 -10.06 -5.93
CA ILE A 98 -12.80 -9.48 -6.01
C ILE A 98 -13.82 -10.33 -5.25
N ASP A 99 -13.78 -11.66 -5.41
CA ASP A 99 -14.66 -12.57 -4.68
C ASP A 99 -14.46 -12.48 -3.16
N ILE A 100 -13.22 -12.39 -2.67
CA ILE A 100 -12.93 -12.21 -1.23
C ILE A 100 -13.53 -10.88 -0.71
N PHE A 101 -13.49 -9.80 -1.51
CA PHE A 101 -14.14 -8.54 -1.14
C PHE A 101 -15.68 -8.61 -1.20
N ASN A 102 -16.23 -9.40 -2.13
CA ASN A 102 -17.69 -9.58 -2.27
C ASN A 102 -18.28 -10.56 -1.24
N GLU A 103 -17.47 -11.42 -0.63
CA GLU A 103 -17.90 -12.28 0.48
C GLU A 103 -18.21 -11.48 1.77
N GLY A 104 -17.85 -10.19 1.82
CA GLY A 104 -18.13 -9.29 2.93
C GLY A 104 -19.34 -8.37 2.75
N LEU A 105 -19.23 -7.13 3.25
CA LEU A 105 -20.28 -6.12 3.19
C LEU A 105 -20.05 -5.19 1.99
N ASP A 106 -21.05 -5.06 1.11
CA ASP A 106 -21.01 -4.24 -0.11
C ASP A 106 -20.54 -2.78 0.14
N GLU A 107 -20.79 -2.25 1.34
CA GLU A 107 -20.42 -0.88 1.76
C GLU A 107 -18.91 -0.66 1.88
N PHE A 108 -18.11 -1.73 1.98
CA PHE A 108 -16.66 -1.65 2.18
C PHE A 108 -15.84 -2.12 0.96
N SER A 109 -16.50 -2.26 -0.19
CA SER A 109 -15.87 -2.62 -1.44
C SER A 109 -14.90 -1.53 -1.93
N PRO A 110 -13.75 -1.90 -2.52
CA PRO A 110 -12.84 -0.95 -3.14
C PRO A 110 -13.47 -0.25 -4.36
N SER A 111 -12.98 0.94 -4.69
CA SER A 111 -13.43 1.70 -5.87
C SER A 111 -12.99 1.02 -7.17
N ASP A 112 -11.79 0.45 -7.19
CA ASP A 112 -11.29 -0.38 -8.29
C ASP A 112 -10.25 -1.40 -7.79
N ILE A 113 -10.08 -2.47 -8.56
CA ILE A 113 -8.95 -3.39 -8.44
C ILE A 113 -8.30 -3.47 -9.82
N SER A 114 -7.03 -3.13 -9.92
CA SER A 114 -6.24 -3.18 -11.16
C SER A 114 -5.06 -4.16 -11.01
N THR A 115 -4.42 -4.52 -12.12
CA THR A 115 -3.14 -5.22 -12.08
C THR A 115 -1.97 -4.27 -12.31
N TYR A 116 -0.80 -4.65 -11.85
CA TYR A 116 0.40 -3.82 -11.98
C TYR A 116 0.79 -3.56 -13.43
N GLU A 117 0.44 -4.44 -14.37
CA GLU A 117 0.64 -4.22 -15.80
C GLU A 117 -0.16 -3.02 -16.32
N GLU A 118 -1.29 -2.69 -15.68
CA GLU A 118 -2.21 -1.62 -16.07
C GLU A 118 -1.71 -0.21 -15.66
N ILE A 119 -0.75 -0.09 -14.73
CA ILE A 119 -0.11 1.20 -14.38
C ILE A 119 0.84 1.67 -15.50
N SER A 120 1.15 2.96 -15.55
CA SER A 120 2.23 3.50 -16.40
C SER A 120 3.61 2.93 -16.00
N GLU A 121 4.49 2.69 -16.97
CA GLU A 121 5.86 2.18 -16.70
C GLU A 121 6.74 3.16 -15.92
N ILE A 122 6.43 4.46 -16.01
CA ILE A 122 7.15 5.53 -15.29
C ILE A 122 6.86 5.41 -13.80
N ASP A 123 5.59 5.23 -13.43
CA ASP A 123 5.17 5.05 -12.03
C ASP A 123 5.79 3.78 -11.41
N LYS A 124 5.97 2.72 -12.21
CA LYS A 124 6.49 1.41 -11.74
C LYS A 124 7.94 1.42 -11.30
N ASN A 125 8.83 2.09 -12.03
CA ASN A 125 10.27 1.97 -11.83
C ASN A 125 10.81 2.93 -10.76
N GLU A 126 10.07 3.99 -10.47
CA GLU A 126 10.52 5.07 -9.60
C GLU A 126 9.93 5.00 -8.19
N MET A 127 8.89 4.19 -7.98
CA MET A 127 8.34 3.92 -6.65
C MET A 127 9.41 3.36 -5.71
N MET A 128 9.59 4.03 -4.59
CA MET A 128 10.42 3.57 -3.48
C MET A 128 9.57 2.82 -2.46
N TYR A 129 10.03 1.66 -2.03
CA TYR A 129 9.44 0.85 -0.98
C TYR A 129 10.24 0.96 0.32
N ILE A 130 9.57 1.29 1.41
CA ILE A 130 10.13 1.32 2.76
C ILE A 130 9.62 0.11 3.54
N THR A 131 10.54 -0.79 3.85
CA THR A 131 10.31 -1.94 4.74
C THR A 131 10.03 -1.50 6.17
N ASN A 132 9.42 -2.35 7.01
CA ASN A 132 9.13 -2.07 8.43
C ASN A 132 10.36 -1.62 9.25
N ASN A 133 11.57 -2.07 8.90
CA ASN A 133 12.82 -1.67 9.56
C ASN A 133 13.42 -0.35 9.01
N GLY A 134 12.74 0.34 8.09
CA GLY A 134 13.20 1.60 7.50
C GLY A 134 14.21 1.44 6.35
N THR A 135 14.50 0.21 5.91
CA THR A 135 15.29 -0.02 4.68
C THR A 135 14.48 0.44 3.47
N ILE A 136 15.13 1.18 2.58
CA ILE A 136 14.56 1.69 1.33
C ILE A 136 15.04 0.81 0.19
N LYS A 137 14.11 0.39 -0.66
CA LYS A 137 14.36 -0.34 -1.91
C LYS A 137 13.61 0.33 -3.03
N THR A 138 14.12 0.25 -4.25
CA THR A 138 13.36 0.57 -5.45
C THR A 138 12.39 -0.57 -5.76
N MET A 139 11.28 -0.28 -6.44
CA MET A 139 10.38 -1.35 -6.90
C MET A 139 11.08 -2.34 -7.84
N ALA A 140 12.05 -1.88 -8.63
CA ALA A 140 12.88 -2.77 -9.44
C ALA A 140 13.71 -3.77 -8.60
N GLU A 141 14.20 -3.38 -7.42
CA GLU A 141 14.89 -4.29 -6.49
C GLU A 141 13.89 -5.26 -5.85
N VAL A 142 12.73 -4.77 -5.43
CA VAL A 142 11.67 -5.58 -4.83
C VAL A 142 11.17 -6.64 -5.81
N LEU A 143 10.96 -6.28 -7.08
CA LEU A 143 10.58 -7.23 -8.15
C LEU A 143 11.66 -8.28 -8.45
N LYS A 144 12.94 -8.02 -8.13
CA LYS A 144 14.05 -8.97 -8.34
C LYS A 144 14.29 -9.89 -7.15
N GLU A 145 14.09 -9.39 -5.93
CA GLU A 145 14.38 -10.11 -4.68
C GLU A 145 13.28 -11.09 -4.29
N THR A 146 12.04 -10.76 -4.62
CA THR A 146 10.88 -11.59 -4.36
C THR A 146 10.49 -12.30 -5.65
N GLU A 147 10.01 -13.55 -5.54
CA GLU A 147 9.11 -14.09 -6.56
C GLU A 147 7.82 -13.27 -6.50
N ILE A 148 7.86 -11.98 -6.88
CA ILE A 148 6.67 -11.15 -6.91
C ILE A 148 5.76 -11.74 -7.96
N LYS A 149 4.73 -12.40 -7.46
CA LYS A 149 3.64 -12.94 -8.23
C LYS A 149 2.72 -11.76 -8.53
N ASN A 150 2.30 -11.64 -9.79
CA ASN A 150 1.27 -10.74 -10.34
C ASN A 150 0.75 -9.73 -9.30
N ILE A 151 1.24 -8.49 -9.30
CA ILE A 151 0.81 -7.47 -8.33
C ILE A 151 -0.60 -6.99 -8.70
N LYS A 152 -1.48 -6.89 -7.70
CA LYS A 152 -2.80 -6.26 -7.81
C LYS A 152 -2.77 -4.99 -6.99
N ILE A 153 -3.53 -4.01 -7.43
CA ILE A 153 -3.66 -2.71 -6.78
C ILE A 153 -5.12 -2.54 -6.45
N ILE A 154 -5.39 -2.14 -5.23
CA ILE A 154 -6.73 -1.96 -4.70
C ILE A 154 -6.85 -0.49 -4.34
N TYR A 155 -7.88 0.18 -4.85
CA TYR A 155 -8.10 1.62 -4.71
C TYR A 155 -9.34 1.91 -3.87
N TRP A 156 -9.32 3.05 -3.19
CA TRP A 156 -10.45 3.60 -2.44
C TRP A 156 -10.53 5.11 -2.67
N ASP A 157 -11.70 5.59 -3.09
CA ASP A 157 -12.00 6.99 -3.43
C ASP A 157 -12.88 7.68 -2.39
#